data_AF-A0A653MIC3-F1
#
_entry.id   AF-A0A653MIC3-F1
#
_cell.length_a   1.000
_cell.length_b   1.000
_cell.length_c   1.000
_cell.angle_alpha   90.00
_cell.angle_beta   90.00
_cell.angle_gamma   90.00
#
_symmetry.space_group_name_H-M   'P 1'
#
loop_
_entity.id
_entity.type
_entity.pdbx_description
1 polymer ?
#
loop_
_entity_poly.entity_id
_entity_poly.type
_entity_poly.pdbx_seq_one_letter_code
_entity_poly.pdbx_strand_id
1 'polypeptide(L)'
;MNFRIEELMNLKGFNNAKLAKELGVTRSTVTNNLKKPTLETLERIAKVLDVRVSDLIVEDDQKLDPIYKKDENGKEIVIGFLKK
;
A
#
# COMPACT_ATOMS: atom_id res chain seq x y z
N MET A 1 0.28 3.17 7.72
CA MET A 1 -0.74 2.61 6.81
C MET A 1 -0.57 3.27 5.46
N ASN A 2 0.17 2.60 4.59
CA ASN A 2 0.37 3.04 3.21
C ASN A 2 -0.61 2.27 2.30
N PHE A 3 -0.88 2.78 1.11
CA PHE A 3 -1.77 2.14 0.15
C PHE A 3 -1.09 1.96 -1.20
N ARG A 4 -1.38 0.85 -1.90
CA ARG A 4 -0.84 0.54 -3.25
C ARG A 4 -1.88 0.71 -4.35
N ILE A 5 -2.86 1.59 -4.14
CA ILE A 5 -4.01 1.70 -5.03
C ILE A 5 -3.56 2.10 -6.44
N GLU A 6 -2.67 3.09 -6.58
CA GLU A 6 -2.20 3.54 -7.89
C GLU A 6 -1.43 2.46 -8.66
N GLU A 7 -0.62 1.66 -7.96
CA GLU A 7 0.10 0.53 -8.55
C GLU A 7 -0.88 -0.51 -9.11
N LEU A 8 -1.87 -0.92 -8.31
CA LEU A 8 -2.88 -1.89 -8.72
C LEU A 8 -3.78 -1.36 -9.84
N MET A 9 -4.11 -0.07 -9.85
CA MET A 9 -4.81 0.55 -10.96
C MET A 9 -4.02 0.41 -12.26
N ASN A 10 -2.73 0.76 -12.24
CA ASN A 10 -1.88 0.70 -13.41
C ASN A 10 -1.78 -0.74 -13.94
N LEU A 11 -1.60 -1.73 -13.06
CA LEU A 11 -1.58 -3.15 -13.42
C LEU A 11 -2.90 -3.62 -14.07
N LYS A 12 -4.04 -3.07 -13.63
CA LYS A 12 -5.37 -3.36 -14.18
C LYS A 12 -5.76 -2.48 -15.38
N GLY A 13 -4.86 -1.62 -15.87
CA GLY A 13 -5.14 -0.72 -16.99
C GLY A 13 -6.15 0.39 -16.65
N PHE A 14 -6.18 0.82 -15.40
CA PHE A 14 -6.96 1.96 -14.92
C PHE A 14 -6.10 3.21 -14.83
N ASN A 15 -6.74 4.35 -15.06
CA ASN A 15 -6.21 5.67 -14.73
C ASN A 15 -7.23 6.42 -13.88
N ASN A 16 -6.82 7.55 -13.27
CA ASN A 16 -7.69 8.35 -12.40
C ASN A 16 -9.02 8.75 -13.06
N ALA A 17 -9.03 8.99 -14.38
CA ALA A 17 -10.24 9.36 -15.12
C ALA A 17 -11.21 8.18 -15.26
N LYS A 18 -10.69 6.99 -15.56
CA LYS A 18 -11.47 5.76 -15.69
C LYS A 18 -12.03 5.33 -14.33
N LEU A 19 -11.21 5.40 -13.28
CA LEU A 19 -11.64 5.12 -11.92
C LEU A 19 -12.75 6.09 -11.47
N ALA A 20 -12.60 7.40 -11.75
CA ALA A 20 -13.63 8.40 -11.43
C ALA A 20 -14.96 8.09 -12.12
N LYS A 21 -14.91 7.66 -13.38
CA LYS A 21 -16.09 7.26 -14.16
C LYS A 21 -16.79 6.05 -13.54
N GLU A 22 -16.04 4.97 -13.24
CA GLU A 22 -16.62 3.76 -12.62
C GLU A 22 -17.15 4.01 -11.20
N LEU A 23 -16.51 4.91 -10.46
CA LEU A 23 -16.98 5.32 -9.13
C LEU A 23 -18.11 6.36 -9.19
N GLY A 24 -18.46 6.90 -10.36
CA GLY A 24 -19.47 7.95 -10.48
C GLY A 24 -19.15 9.23 -9.69
N VAL A 25 -17.86 9.56 -9.54
CA VAL A 25 -17.39 10.76 -8.82
C VAL A 25 -16.53 11.64 -9.72
N THR A 26 -16.20 12.84 -9.24
CA THR A 26 -15.30 13.74 -9.97
C THR A 26 -13.85 13.28 -9.86
N ARG A 27 -13.00 13.70 -10.81
CA ARG A 27 -11.55 13.41 -10.76
C ARG A 27 -10.88 13.97 -9.50
N SER A 28 -11.29 15.15 -9.04
CA SER A 28 -10.74 15.76 -7.81
C SER A 28 -11.11 14.95 -6.57
N THR A 29 -12.32 14.39 -6.53
CA THR A 29 -12.74 13.46 -5.48
C THR A 29 -11.86 12.21 -5.48
N VAL A 30 -11.57 11.62 -6.64
CA VAL A 30 -10.66 10.46 -6.73
C VAL A 30 -9.28 10.79 -6.17
N THR A 31 -8.66 11.89 -6.59
CA THR A 31 -7.32 12.26 -6.11
C THR A 31 -7.28 12.42 -4.58
N ASN A 32 -8.32 13.02 -3.98
CA ASN A 32 -8.42 13.14 -2.53
C ASN A 32 -8.64 11.78 -1.86
N ASN A 33 -9.50 10.94 -2.44
CA ASN A 33 -9.79 9.59 -1.98
C ASN A 33 -8.55 8.69 -2.04
N LEU A 34 -7.68 8.82 -3.03
CA LEU A 34 -6.44 8.04 -3.12
C LEU A 34 -5.43 8.43 -2.03
N LYS A 35 -5.43 9.69 -1.60
CA LYS A 35 -4.52 10.17 -0.53
C LYS A 35 -4.97 9.74 0.86
N LYS A 36 -6.28 9.76 1.13
CA LYS A 36 -6.86 9.43 2.43
C LYS A 36 -8.20 8.70 2.25
N PRO A 37 -8.19 7.44 1.81
CA PRO A 37 -9.41 6.70 1.54
C PRO A 37 -10.11 6.33 2.85
N THR A 38 -11.44 6.42 2.87
CA THR A 38 -12.28 5.78 3.90
C THR A 38 -12.39 4.27 3.61
N LEU A 39 -12.84 3.48 4.60
CA LEU A 39 -13.10 2.05 4.39
C LEU A 39 -14.09 1.82 3.24
N GLU A 40 -15.19 2.57 3.21
CA GLU A 40 -16.18 2.54 2.12
C GLU A 40 -15.52 2.83 0.76
N THR A 41 -14.63 3.82 0.71
CA THR A 41 -13.89 4.14 -0.52
C THR A 41 -12.99 3.00 -0.96
N LEU A 42 -12.28 2.35 -0.02
CA LEU A 42 -11.45 1.19 -0.31
C LEU A 42 -12.28 0.03 -0.84
N GLU A 43 -13.43 -0.28 -0.25
CA GLU A 43 -14.34 -1.33 -0.71
C GLU A 43 -14.81 -1.08 -2.15
N ARG A 44 -15.19 0.16 -2.45
CA ARG A 44 -15.63 0.54 -3.79
C ARG A 44 -14.50 0.44 -4.81
N ILE A 45 -13.30 0.90 -4.46
CA ILE A 45 -12.11 0.78 -5.32
C ILE A 45 -11.75 -0.69 -5.54
N ALA A 46 -11.74 -1.50 -4.47
CA ALA A 46 -11.43 -2.92 -4.54
C ALA A 46 -12.42 -3.66 -5.46
N LYS A 47 -13.71 -3.32 -5.38
CA LYS A 47 -14.75 -3.85 -6.28
C LYS A 47 -14.54 -3.45 -7.74
N VAL A 48 -14.17 -2.20 -8.03
CA VAL A 48 -13.90 -1.74 -9.40
C VAL A 48 -12.64 -2.39 -9.98
N LEU A 49 -11.61 -2.58 -9.16
CA LEU A 49 -10.35 -3.18 -9.57
C LEU A 49 -10.38 -4.73 -9.55
N ASP A 50 -11.45 -5.32 -9.03
CA ASP A 50 -11.60 -6.76 -8.83
C ASP A 50 -10.42 -7.35 -8.04
N VAL A 51 -10.25 -6.84 -6.81
CA VAL A 51 -9.25 -7.24 -5.82
C VAL A 51 -9.87 -7.23 -4.42
N ARG A 52 -9.17 -7.77 -3.42
CA ARG A 52 -9.62 -7.65 -2.02
C ARG A 52 -9.16 -6.32 -1.45
N VAL A 53 -9.90 -5.78 -0.47
CA VAL A 53 -9.52 -4.55 0.25
C VAL A 53 -8.12 -4.67 0.88
N SER A 54 -7.77 -5.84 1.41
CA SER A 54 -6.44 -6.13 1.95
C SER A 54 -5.32 -5.95 0.94
N ASP A 55 -5.57 -6.22 -0.35
CA ASP A 55 -4.56 -6.10 -1.41
C ASP A 55 -4.21 -4.63 -1.68
N LEU A 56 -5.13 -3.69 -1.37
CA LEU A 56 -4.91 -2.25 -1.49
C LEU A 56 -4.00 -1.68 -0.39
N ILE A 57 -3.82 -2.41 0.71
CA ILE A 57 -3.14 -1.95 1.92
C ILE A 57 -1.68 -2.45 1.91
N VAL A 58 -0.74 -1.55 2.18
CA VAL A 58 0.62 -1.92 2.56
C VAL A 58 0.64 -2.05 4.07
N GLU A 59 0.82 -3.27 4.56
CA GLU A 59 1.32 -3.45 5.91
C GLU A 59 2.75 -2.91 5.93
N ASP A 60 3.03 -1.91 6.78
CA ASP A 60 4.38 -1.38 7.02
C ASP A 60 5.31 -2.43 7.70
N ASP A 61 4.88 -3.71 7.75
CA ASP A 61 5.35 -4.71 8.69
C ASP A 61 6.28 -5.76 8.08
N GLN A 62 7.05 -5.35 7.06
CA GLN A 62 8.36 -5.96 6.82
C GLN A 62 9.44 -5.14 7.53
N LYS A 63 9.18 -4.67 8.75
CA LYS A 63 10.27 -4.36 9.69
C LYS A 63 10.88 -5.69 10.10
N LEU A 64 11.80 -6.18 9.28
CA LEU A 64 12.65 -7.28 9.68
C LEU A 64 13.44 -6.81 10.89
N ASP A 65 13.35 -7.52 12.02
CA ASP A 65 14.13 -7.17 13.20
C ASP A 65 15.61 -7.51 12.91
N PRO A 66 16.51 -6.52 12.79
CA PRO A 66 17.91 -6.79 12.49
C PRO A 66 18.56 -7.55 13.64
N ILE A 67 19.29 -8.60 13.30
CA ILE A 67 20.13 -9.36 14.22
C ILE A 67 21.49 -8.70 14.24
N TYR A 68 21.99 -8.36 15.43
CA TYR A 68 23.30 -7.76 15.60
C TYR A 68 24.26 -8.70 16.32
N LYS A 69 25.55 -8.58 16.02
CA LYS A 69 26.65 -9.14 16.80
C LYS A 69 27.61 -8.02 17.15
N LYS A 70 28.14 -8.02 18.39
CA LYS A 70 29.23 -7.11 18.76
C LYS A 70 30.55 -7.64 18.22
N ASP A 71 31.33 -6.76 17.60
CA ASP A 71 32.71 -7.06 17.25
C ASP A 71 33.64 -6.99 18.47
N GLU A 72 34.92 -7.29 18.24
CA GLU A 72 35.99 -7.24 19.24
C GLU A 72 36.20 -5.85 19.88
N ASN A 73 35.68 -4.79 19.26
CA ASN A 73 35.71 -3.42 19.76
C ASN A 73 34.38 -2.99 20.40
N GLY A 74 33.44 -3.93 20.56
CA GLY A 74 32.11 -3.67 21.14
C GLY A 74 31.13 -2.96 20.19
N LYS A 75 31.47 -2.78 18.91
CA LYS A 75 30.61 -2.15 17.92
C LYS A 75 29.59 -3.14 17.40
N GLU A 76 28.33 -2.71 17.27
CA GLU A 76 27.24 -3.52 16.75
C GLU A 76 27.35 -3.66 15.22
N ILE A 77 27.37 -4.89 14.74
CA ILE A 77 27.38 -5.25 13.31
C ILE A 77 26.10 -6.03 13.00
N VAL A 78 25.33 -5.59 12.00
CA VAL A 78 24.16 -6.31 11.49
C VAL A 78 24.63 -7.59 10.80
N ILE A 79 24.16 -8.75 11.28
CA ILE A 79 24.50 -10.07 10.74
C ILE A 79 23.32 -10.73 10.01
N GLY A 80 22.13 -10.15 10.09
CA GLY A 80 20.95 -10.67 9.42
C GLY A 80 19.67 -9.99 9.85
N PHE A 81 18.55 -10.56 9.42
CA PHE A 81 17.22 -10.01 9.58
C PHE A 81 16.26 -11.14 9.96
N LEU A 82 15.57 -11.00 11.09
CA LEU A 82 14.52 -11.95 11.49
C LEU A 82 13.29 -11.71 10.63
N LYS A 83 12.85 -12.77 9.94
CA LYS A 83 11.56 -12.82 9.27
C LYS A 83 10.53 -13.30 10.30
N LYS A 84 9.53 -12.46 10.61
CA LYS A 84 8.36 -12.87 11.40
C LYS A 84 7.47 -13.81 10.59
#